data_AF-A0A914XL17-F1
#
_entry.id   AF-A0A914XL17-F1
#
_cell.length_a   1.000
_cell.length_b   1.000
_cell.length_c   1.000
_cell.angle_alpha   90.00
_cell.angle_beta   90.00
_cell.angle_gamma   90.00
#
_symmetry.space_group_name_H-M   'P 1'
#
loop_
_entity.id
_entity.type
_entity.pdbx_description
1 polymer ?
#
loop_
_entity_poly.entity_id
_entity_poly.type
_entity_poly.pdbx_seq_one_letter_code
_entity_poly.pdbx_strand_id
1 'polypeptide(L)'
;MTPEDRIMVEKLRNAVKDNLTPFYDTDFNLLRWLQGHNYDMDVIVPKLRYHLRFRQSCWDLDNMHKYPRDHVIQAHWPDGLTGYSGKENNAIVIIEQAGAVDYRGMLLTYSLVESVKSRMKDLELMLKEVMKHEEKT
;
A
#
# COMPACT_ATOMS: atom_id res chain seq x y z
N MET A 1 18.96 -1.73 -6.42
CA MET A 1 18.63 -0.71 -7.44
C MET A 1 19.82 -0.49 -8.35
N THR A 2 19.66 -0.69 -9.65
CA THR A 2 20.74 -0.47 -10.64
C THR A 2 20.85 1.02 -11.03
N PRO A 3 21.93 1.45 -11.71
CA PRO A 3 22.01 2.80 -12.27
C PRO A 3 20.87 3.12 -13.24
N GLU A 4 20.44 2.15 -14.05
CA GLU A 4 19.32 2.29 -14.99
C GLU A 4 17.99 2.49 -14.26
N ASP A 5 17.77 1.75 -13.16
CA ASP A 5 16.59 1.93 -12.31
C ASP A 5 16.50 3.37 -11.79
N ARG A 6 17.62 3.95 -11.32
CA ARG A 6 17.66 5.33 -10.81
C ARG A 6 17.23 6.34 -11.88
N ILE A 7 17.73 6.19 -13.11
CA ILE A 7 17.35 7.07 -14.22
C ILE A 7 15.85 6.98 -14.50
N MET A 8 15.31 5.77 -14.51
CA MET A 8 13.88 5.54 -14.76
C MET A 8 12.99 6.06 -13.61
N VAL A 9 13.44 5.90 -12.36
CA VAL A 9 12.78 6.46 -11.18
C VAL A 9 12.70 7.98 -11.28
N GLU A 10 13.80 8.67 -11.60
CA GLU A 10 13.79 10.13 -11.78
C GLU A 10 12.88 10.58 -12.92
N LYS A 11 12.88 9.83 -14.03
CA LYS A 11 11.99 10.11 -15.17
C LYS A 11 10.52 9.98 -14.75
N LEU A 12 10.18 8.91 -14.02
CA LEU A 12 8.83 8.69 -13.51
C LEU A 12 8.41 9.74 -12.49
N ARG A 13 9.28 10.05 -11.51
CA ARG A 13 9.08 11.10 -10.51
C ARG A 13 8.71 12.41 -11.17
N ASN A 14 9.50 12.84 -12.16
CA ASN A 14 9.24 14.08 -12.89
C ASN A 14 7.90 14.07 -13.65
N ALA A 15 7.46 12.91 -14.17
CA ALA A 15 6.21 12.76 -14.92
C ALA A 15 4.95 12.83 -14.04
N VAL A 16 5.07 12.55 -12.73
CA VAL A 16 3.94 12.51 -11.79
C VAL A 16 4.08 13.47 -10.61
N LYS A 17 5.10 14.34 -10.62
CA LYS A 17 5.46 15.24 -9.51
C LYS A 17 4.31 16.12 -9.00
N ASP A 18 3.33 16.42 -9.85
CA ASP A 18 2.18 17.24 -9.51
C ASP A 18 1.20 16.55 -8.56
N ASN A 19 1.21 15.22 -8.48
CA ASN A 19 0.37 14.44 -7.56
C ASN A 19 1.19 13.71 -6.48
N LEU A 20 2.51 13.83 -6.51
CA LEU A 20 3.38 13.10 -5.60
C LEU A 20 3.40 13.77 -4.22
N THR A 21 3.31 12.96 -3.16
CA THR A 21 3.36 13.42 -1.77
C THR A 21 4.67 13.04 -1.12
N PRO A 22 5.13 13.76 -0.06
CA PRO A 22 6.35 13.39 0.65
C PRO A 22 6.32 11.97 1.24
N PHE A 23 5.14 11.46 1.58
CA PHE A 23 4.99 10.10 2.09
C PHE A 23 5.23 9.07 0.98
N TYR A 24 4.76 9.31 -0.25
CA TYR A 24 4.88 8.33 -1.33
C TYR A 24 6.14 8.50 -2.19
N ASP A 25 6.78 9.67 -2.15
CA ASP A 25 7.99 10.01 -2.92
C ASP A 25 9.24 9.28 -2.39
N THR A 26 9.33 7.99 -2.67
CA THR A 26 10.52 7.18 -2.40
C THR A 26 10.94 6.42 -3.66
N ASP A 27 12.24 6.19 -3.81
CA ASP A 27 12.78 5.38 -4.92
C ASP A 27 12.13 4.00 -4.93
N PHE A 28 11.95 3.38 -3.76
CA PHE A 28 11.28 2.09 -3.60
C PHE A 28 9.84 2.11 -4.14
N ASN A 29 9.03 3.09 -3.75
CA ASN A 29 7.64 3.18 -4.18
C ASN A 29 7.53 3.32 -5.70
N LEU A 30 8.33 4.21 -6.29
CA LEU A 30 8.34 4.43 -7.74
C LEU A 30 8.90 3.24 -8.50
N LEU A 31 9.93 2.58 -7.98
CA LEU A 31 10.53 1.39 -8.60
C LEU A 31 9.55 0.22 -8.66
N ARG A 32 8.68 0.03 -7.66
CA ARG A 32 7.62 -1.00 -7.71
C ARG A 32 6.64 -0.81 -8.87
N TRP A 33 6.33 0.44 -9.23
CA TRP A 33 5.50 0.73 -10.40
C TRP A 33 6.22 0.42 -11.71
N LEU A 34 7.51 0.73 -11.80
CA LEU A 34 8.36 0.40 -12.95
C LEU A 34 8.45 -1.11 -13.15
N GLN A 35 8.84 -1.85 -12.11
CA GLN A 35 8.98 -3.30 -12.16
C GLN A 35 7.65 -4.01 -12.40
N GLY A 36 6.56 -3.55 -11.77
CA GLY A 36 5.23 -4.15 -11.90
C GLY A 36 4.57 -3.95 -13.27
N HIS A 37 5.11 -3.07 -14.12
CA HIS A 37 4.58 -2.75 -15.44
C HIS A 37 5.66 -2.74 -16.52
N ASN A 38 6.71 -3.56 -16.37
CA ASN A 38 7.76 -3.75 -17.37
C ASN A 38 8.41 -2.44 -17.86
N TYR A 39 8.52 -1.44 -16.98
CA TYR A 39 9.08 -0.12 -17.28
C TYR A 39 8.33 0.64 -18.40
N ASP A 40 7.09 0.25 -18.71
CA ASP A 40 6.25 0.89 -19.71
C ASP A 40 5.64 2.20 -19.17
N MET A 41 6.28 3.31 -19.51
CA MET A 41 5.88 4.64 -19.04
C MET A 41 4.48 5.06 -19.51
N ASP A 42 4.04 4.62 -20.69
CA ASP A 42 2.74 4.97 -21.25
C ASP A 42 1.60 4.30 -20.46
N VAL A 43 1.88 3.12 -19.90
CA VAL A 43 0.97 2.42 -18.98
C VAL A 43 1.08 2.93 -17.55
N ILE A 44 2.30 3.17 -17.06
CA ILE A 44 2.56 3.51 -15.65
C ILE A 44 2.02 4.89 -15.30
N VAL A 45 2.38 5.91 -16.08
CA VAL A 45 2.08 7.31 -15.75
C VAL A 45 0.58 7.56 -15.52
N PRO A 46 -0.35 7.17 -16.41
CA PRO A 46 -1.78 7.40 -16.17
C PRO A 46 -2.30 6.65 -14.94
N LYS A 47 -1.84 5.40 -14.71
CA LYS A 47 -2.24 4.59 -13.54
C LYS A 47 -1.73 5.18 -12.24
N LEU A 48 -0.46 5.58 -12.20
CA LEU A 48 0.16 6.15 -11.03
C LEU A 48 -0.47 7.50 -10.68
N ARG A 49 -0.76 8.36 -11.65
CA ARG A 49 -1.49 9.62 -11.39
C ARG A 49 -2.89 9.38 -10.83
N TYR A 50 -3.59 8.35 -11.30
CA TYR A 50 -4.86 7.96 -10.69
C TYR A 50 -4.68 7.48 -9.25
N HIS A 51 -3.70 6.61 -9.00
CA HIS A 51 -3.38 6.14 -7.65
C HIS A 51 -3.04 7.29 -6.70
N LEU A 52 -2.13 8.19 -7.09
CA LEU A 52 -1.71 9.32 -6.27
C LEU A 52 -2.86 10.29 -5.96
N ARG A 53 -3.74 10.58 -6.93
CA ARG A 53 -4.96 11.36 -6.67
C ARG A 53 -5.91 10.65 -5.73
N PHE A 54 -6.05 9.33 -5.84
CA PHE A 54 -6.86 8.55 -4.91
C PHE A 54 -6.29 8.61 -3.48
N ARG A 55 -4.96 8.52 -3.31
CA ARG A 55 -4.30 8.67 -2.00
C ARG A 55 -4.65 9.99 -1.33
N GLN A 56 -4.70 11.08 -2.10
CA GLN A 56 -5.02 12.44 -1.65
C GLN A 56 -6.52 12.74 -1.54
N SER A 57 -7.39 11.81 -1.93
CA SER A 57 -8.85 12.01 -1.88
C SER A 57 -9.36 12.01 -0.42
N CYS A 58 -10.68 12.04 -0.23
CA CYS A 58 -11.31 11.88 1.09
C CYS A 58 -10.95 10.58 1.83
N TRP A 59 -10.23 9.66 1.18
CA TRP A 59 -9.67 8.45 1.78
C TRP A 59 -8.40 8.70 2.59
N ASP A 60 -7.63 9.76 2.27
CA ASP A 60 -6.42 10.19 2.99
C ASP A 60 -5.47 9.04 3.36
N LEU A 61 -4.99 8.32 2.34
CA LEU A 61 -4.22 7.09 2.55
C LEU A 61 -2.87 7.37 3.23
N ASP A 62 -2.27 8.52 2.97
CA ASP A 62 -0.96 8.91 3.53
C ASP A 62 -0.99 9.11 5.04
N ASN A 63 -2.15 9.42 5.62
CA ASN A 63 -2.30 9.54 7.08
C ASN A 63 -3.01 8.35 7.71
N MET A 64 -3.55 7.43 6.91
CA MET A 64 -4.37 6.31 7.38
C MET A 64 -3.64 5.46 8.44
N HIS A 65 -2.34 5.24 8.27
CA HIS A 65 -1.50 4.47 9.20
C HIS A 65 -1.24 5.14 10.57
N LYS A 66 -1.61 6.42 10.74
CA LYS A 66 -1.39 7.19 11.98
C LYS A 66 -2.51 6.99 13.00
N TYR A 67 -3.71 6.68 12.52
CA TYR A 67 -4.88 6.43 13.36
C TYR A 67 -4.83 5.02 13.97
N PRO A 68 -5.59 4.71 15.03
CA PRO A 68 -5.73 3.33 15.52
C PRO A 68 -6.46 2.41 14.52
N ARG A 69 -6.36 1.09 14.76
CA ARG A 69 -7.13 0.02 14.11
C ARG A 69 -8.29 -0.37 15.04
N ASP A 70 -9.33 0.45 15.09
CA ASP A 70 -10.44 0.36 16.06
C ASP A 70 -11.85 0.32 15.41
N HIS A 71 -11.95 0.10 14.10
CA HIS A 71 -13.23 -0.02 13.43
C HIS A 71 -13.94 -1.33 13.83
N VAL A 72 -15.26 -1.30 14.00
CA VAL A 72 -16.06 -2.48 14.43
C VAL A 72 -15.89 -3.72 13.54
N ILE A 73 -15.67 -3.53 12.23
CA ILE A 73 -15.35 -4.61 11.28
C ILE A 73 -14.09 -5.38 11.69
N GLN A 74 -13.11 -4.71 12.29
CA GLN A 74 -11.81 -5.28 12.64
C GLN A 74 -11.91 -6.25 13.82
N ALA A 75 -13.02 -6.24 14.57
CA ALA A 75 -13.34 -7.28 15.55
C ALA A 75 -13.74 -8.61 14.88
N HIS A 76 -14.22 -8.56 13.64
CA HIS A 76 -14.61 -9.73 12.83
C HIS A 76 -13.59 -10.09 11.75
N TRP A 77 -12.62 -9.21 11.52
CA TRP A 77 -11.53 -9.40 10.57
C TRP A 77 -10.17 -9.24 11.30
N PRO A 78 -9.58 -10.36 11.75
CA PRO A 78 -8.32 -10.34 12.49
C PRO A 78 -7.19 -9.63 11.72
N ASP A 79 -6.28 -9.01 12.46
CA ASP A 79 -5.07 -8.43 11.88
C ASP A 79 -4.17 -9.55 11.33
N GLY A 80 -3.80 -9.41 10.06
CA GLY A 80 -2.95 -10.36 9.36
C GLY A 80 -1.46 -10.07 9.48
N LEU A 81 -1.04 -8.90 9.96
CA LEU A 81 0.38 -8.51 10.00
C LEU A 81 1.13 -9.26 11.10
N THR A 82 1.92 -10.28 10.73
CA THR A 82 2.61 -11.14 11.71
C THR A 82 4.07 -10.74 11.98
N GLY A 83 4.62 -9.81 11.21
CA GLY A 83 6.02 -9.35 11.32
C GLY A 83 6.95 -9.97 10.28
N TYR A 84 8.26 -9.91 10.53
CA TYR A 84 9.27 -10.36 9.57
C TYR A 84 9.40 -11.89 9.49
N SER A 85 9.75 -12.39 8.31
CA SER A 85 10.08 -13.79 8.12
C SER A 85 11.37 -14.15 8.85
N GLY A 86 11.35 -15.27 9.58
CA GLY A 86 12.55 -15.84 10.20
C GLY A 86 13.42 -16.65 9.23
N LYS A 87 13.00 -16.81 7.97
CA LYS A 87 13.69 -17.59 6.93
C LYS A 87 14.12 -16.75 5.74
N GLU A 88 13.21 -15.91 5.26
CA GLU A 88 13.42 -15.09 4.07
C GLU A 88 13.92 -13.71 4.50
N ASN A 89 15.04 -13.28 3.93
CA ASN A 89 15.54 -11.93 4.15
C ASN A 89 14.59 -10.91 3.49
N ASN A 90 14.37 -9.77 4.16
CA ASN A 90 13.56 -8.65 3.65
C ASN A 90 12.10 -9.00 3.32
N ALA A 91 11.53 -10.00 4.00
CA ALA A 91 10.13 -10.37 3.84
C ALA A 91 9.31 -10.06 5.10
N ILE A 92 8.19 -9.37 4.92
CA ILE A 92 7.13 -9.23 5.92
C ILE A 92 6.07 -10.30 5.62
N VAL A 93 5.61 -11.00 6.65
CA VAL A 93 4.61 -12.06 6.55
C VAL A 93 3.25 -11.51 6.94
N ILE A 94 2.26 -11.79 6.09
CA ILE A 94 0.85 -11.47 6.31
C ILE A 94 0.07 -12.77 6.21
N ILE A 95 -0.73 -13.08 7.23
CA ILE A 95 -1.55 -14.28 7.27
C ILE A 95 -3.02 -13.88 7.33
N GLU A 96 -3.73 -14.06 6.21
CA GLU A 96 -5.18 -13.85 6.15
C GLU A 96 -5.91 -15.14 6.53
N GLN A 97 -6.66 -15.09 7.63
CA GLN A 97 -7.46 -16.22 8.11
C GLN A 97 -8.83 -16.26 7.44
N ALA A 98 -8.87 -16.37 6.11
CA ALA A 98 -10.10 -16.22 5.34
C ALA A 98 -11.22 -17.19 5.76
N GLY A 99 -10.88 -18.40 6.22
CA GLY A 99 -11.87 -19.38 6.69
C GLY A 99 -12.52 -19.03 8.04
N ALA A 100 -11.92 -18.13 8.83
CA ALA A 100 -12.46 -17.69 10.12
C ALA A 100 -13.33 -16.43 10.02
N VAL A 101 -13.33 -15.76 8.86
CA VAL A 101 -14.06 -14.51 8.64
C VAL A 101 -15.44 -14.83 8.05
N ASP A 102 -16.51 -14.41 8.74
CA ASP A 102 -17.87 -14.46 8.20
C ASP A 102 -18.10 -13.29 7.22
N TYR A 103 -17.58 -13.45 5.99
CA TYR A 103 -17.76 -12.46 4.93
C TYR A 103 -19.23 -12.18 4.61
N ARG A 104 -20.10 -13.18 4.74
CA ARG A 104 -21.53 -13.02 4.46
C ARG A 104 -22.18 -12.13 5.51
N GLY A 105 -21.98 -12.43 6.79
CA GLY A 105 -22.46 -11.61 7.90
C GLY A 105 -21.92 -10.18 7.83
N MET A 106 -20.63 -10.04 7.52
CA MET A 106 -19.99 -8.73 7.37
C MET A 106 -20.62 -7.91 6.23
N LEU A 107 -20.81 -8.49 5.04
CA LEU A 107 -21.43 -7.80 3.89
C LEU A 107 -22.92 -7.49 4.06
N LEU A 108 -23.62 -8.26 4.92
CA LEU A 108 -25.02 -7.99 5.27
C LEU A 108 -25.18 -6.93 6.36
N THR A 109 -24.13 -6.66 7.14
CA THR A 109 -24.17 -5.77 8.31
C THR A 109 -23.54 -4.41 8.01
N TYR A 110 -22.43 -4.38 7.27
CA TYR A 110 -21.65 -3.18 7.01
C TYR A 110 -21.70 -2.78 5.53
N SER A 111 -21.49 -1.50 5.25
CA SER A 111 -21.37 -1.07 3.87
C SER A 111 -20.09 -1.61 3.23
N LEU A 112 -20.13 -1.80 1.90
CA LEU A 112 -18.94 -2.16 1.14
C LEU A 112 -17.83 -1.11 1.31
N VAL A 113 -18.20 0.17 1.42
CA VAL A 113 -17.24 1.27 1.58
C VAL A 113 -16.49 1.16 2.91
N GLU A 114 -17.19 0.89 4.02
CA GLU A 114 -16.55 0.67 5.32
C GLU A 114 -15.65 -0.56 5.30
N SER A 115 -16.10 -1.64 4.66
CA SER A 115 -15.32 -2.87 4.54
C SER A 115 -14.03 -2.63 3.75
N VAL A 116 -14.12 -1.93 2.62
CA VAL A 116 -12.94 -1.55 1.81
C VAL A 116 -12.05 -0.58 2.58
N LYS A 117 -12.60 0.39 3.33
CA LYS A 117 -11.80 1.33 4.14
C LYS A 117 -11.06 0.62 5.27
N SER A 118 -11.70 -0.34 5.93
CA SER A 118 -11.05 -1.21 6.90
C SER A 118 -9.91 -2.01 6.25
N ARG A 119 -10.10 -2.51 5.03
CA ARG A 119 -9.05 -3.23 4.32
C ARG A 119 -7.90 -2.34 3.88
N MET A 120 -8.18 -1.14 3.39
CA MET A 120 -7.16 -0.15 3.01
C MET A 120 -6.28 0.21 4.21
N LYS A 121 -6.87 0.28 5.41
CA LYS A 121 -6.12 0.51 6.65
C LYS A 121 -5.04 -0.56 6.87
N ASP A 122 -5.38 -1.82 6.72
CA ASP A 122 -4.43 -2.94 6.89
C ASP A 122 -3.32 -2.89 5.83
N LEU A 123 -3.66 -2.53 4.58
CA LEU A 123 -2.69 -2.36 3.50
C LEU A 123 -1.73 -1.18 3.75
N GLU A 124 -2.22 -0.05 4.26
CA GLU A 124 -1.37 1.11 4.58
C GLU A 124 -0.49 0.88 5.82
N LEU A 125 -0.96 0.10 6.80
CA LEU A 125 -0.12 -0.36 7.92
C LEU A 125 1.01 -1.26 7.43
N MET A 126 0.70 -2.19 6.53
CA MET A 126 1.70 -3.04 5.89
C MET A 126 2.71 -2.22 5.09
N LEU A 127 2.26 -1.30 4.23
CA LEU A 127 3.14 -0.44 3.44
C LEU A 127 4.09 0.37 4.32
N LYS A 128 3.59 0.90 5.46
CA LYS A 128 4.40 1.61 6.43
C LYS A 128 5.53 0.74 6.98
N GLU A 129 5.24 -0.51 7.38
CA GLU A 129 6.29 -1.41 7.86
C GLU A 129 7.27 -1.80 6.76
N VAL A 130 6.82 -1.98 5.51
CA VAL A 130 7.72 -2.19 4.36
C VAL A 130 8.66 -1.00 4.17
N MET A 131 8.13 0.23 4.14
CA MET A 131 8.94 1.44 3.96
C MET A 131 9.94 1.64 5.11
N LYS A 132 9.52 1.38 6.35
CA LYS A 132 10.40 1.40 7.52
C LYS A 132 11.50 0.34 7.48
N HIS A 133 11.24 -0.80 6.83
CA HIS A 133 12.27 -1.81 6.59
C HIS A 133 13.26 -1.35 5.53
N GLU A 134 12.75 -0.81 4.42
CA GLU A 134 13.57 -0.26 3.34
C GLU A 134 14.51 0.85 3.83
N GLU A 135 14.05 1.74 4.72
CA GLU A 135 14.91 2.78 5.32
C GLU A 135 16.12 2.24 6.09
N LYS A 136 16.09 0.97 6.51
CA LYS A 136 17.16 0.33 7.28
C LYS A 136 18.14 -0.47 6.41
N THR A 137 17.80 -0.78 5.16
CA THR A 137 18.55 -1.69 4.28
C THR A 137 19.12 -0.96 3.08
#